data_AF-A0A2V7ACS8-F1
#
_entry.id   AF-A0A2V7ACS8-F1
#
_cell.length_a   1.000
_cell.length_b   1.000
_cell.length_c   1.000
_cell.angle_alpha   90.00
_cell.angle_beta   90.00
_cell.angle_gamma   90.00
#
_symmetry.space_group_name_H-M   'P 1'
#
loop_
_entity.id
_entity.type
_entity.pdbx_description
1 polymer ?
#
loop_
_entity_poly.entity_id
_entity_poly.type
_entity_poly.pdbx_seq_one_letter_code
_entity_poly.pdbx_strand_id
1 'polypeptide(L)'
;MKLTRSLVAVLALLSSGCATSMQMSTEDLNRLTPTEGIVVGSVQIKGGKDNLGRTGWTLLAQRLRGPLAFLVPEGLEYRLNASRGGAEEVFVAKMEAGDYRFSKLSQHGFSTFTADTNINFRVQAGTNVYIGWLIVEFPPGLLRARNPV
;
A
#
# COMPACT_ATOMS: atom_id res chain seq x y z
N MET A 1 -58.31 -22.60 -7.40
CA MET A 1 -57.56 -22.55 -6.13
C MET A 1 -56.18 -21.96 -6.40
N LYS A 2 -55.78 -20.97 -5.61
CA LYS A 2 -54.53 -20.21 -5.70
C LYS A 2 -53.39 -20.99 -5.06
N LEU A 3 -52.24 -21.11 -5.74
CA LEU A 3 -50.92 -21.32 -5.14
C LEU A 3 -49.88 -20.60 -6.02
N THR A 4 -49.60 -19.32 -5.70
CA THR A 4 -48.34 -18.86 -5.06
C THR A 4 -47.12 -19.03 -5.97
N ARG A 5 -46.73 -18.03 -6.77
CA ARG A 5 -45.82 -16.91 -6.37
C ARG A 5 -44.74 -17.35 -5.39
N SER A 6 -43.67 -17.99 -5.86
CA SER A 6 -42.34 -17.97 -5.22
C SER A 6 -41.31 -18.65 -6.13
N LEU A 7 -40.71 -17.90 -7.05
CA LEU A 7 -39.48 -18.33 -7.73
C LEU A 7 -38.66 -17.14 -8.24
N VAL A 8 -38.53 -16.07 -7.43
CA VAL A 8 -37.76 -14.86 -7.83
C VAL A 8 -36.78 -14.41 -6.73
N ALA A 9 -36.40 -15.28 -5.77
CA ALA A 9 -35.66 -14.82 -4.59
C ALA A 9 -34.36 -15.59 -4.28
N VAL A 10 -33.67 -16.17 -5.26
CA VAL A 10 -32.38 -16.89 -5.01
C VAL A 10 -31.29 -16.55 -6.04
N LEU A 11 -31.27 -15.32 -6.56
CA LEU A 11 -30.18 -14.88 -7.47
C LEU A 11 -29.47 -13.58 -7.04
N ALA A 12 -29.64 -13.15 -5.79
CA ALA A 12 -29.09 -11.88 -5.30
C ALA A 12 -27.91 -12.02 -4.30
N LEU A 13 -27.34 -13.21 -4.13
CA LEU A 13 -26.34 -13.48 -3.07
C LEU A 13 -24.90 -13.65 -3.56
N LEU A 14 -24.57 -13.33 -4.83
CA LEU A 14 -23.21 -13.53 -5.37
C LEU A 14 -22.36 -12.27 -5.52
N SER A 15 -22.79 -11.12 -5.01
CA SER A 15 -21.93 -9.93 -4.89
C SER A 15 -21.31 -9.83 -3.50
N SER A 16 -20.68 -10.91 -3.01
CA SER A 16 -19.60 -10.76 -2.04
C SER A 16 -18.42 -10.17 -2.79
N GLY A 17 -18.45 -8.86 -3.01
CA GLY A 17 -17.30 -8.14 -3.55
C GLY A 17 -16.09 -8.47 -2.68
N CYS A 18 -14.97 -8.82 -3.32
CA CYS A 18 -13.66 -8.68 -2.70
C CYS A 18 -13.50 -7.20 -2.34
N ALA A 19 -13.98 -6.81 -1.16
CA ALA A 19 -13.67 -5.53 -0.57
C ALA A 19 -12.22 -5.63 -0.11
N THR A 20 -11.30 -5.33 -1.01
CA THR A 20 -9.90 -5.11 -0.62
C THR A 20 -9.90 -3.92 0.32
N SER A 21 -9.52 -4.15 1.58
CA SER A 21 -9.32 -3.08 2.55
C SER A 21 -8.26 -2.12 2.00
N MET A 22 -8.67 -0.89 1.73
CA MET A 22 -7.74 0.20 1.41
C MET A 22 -7.29 0.82 2.72
N GLN A 23 -5.98 0.83 2.94
CA GLN A 23 -5.34 1.43 4.09
C GLN A 23 -5.01 2.87 3.72
N MET A 24 -5.87 3.77 4.17
CA MET A 24 -5.66 5.20 3.99
C MET A 24 -4.65 5.67 5.04
N SER A 25 -3.63 6.41 4.63
CA SER A 25 -2.87 7.24 5.56
C SER A 25 -3.82 8.17 6.32
N THR A 26 -3.51 8.52 7.56
CA THR A 26 -4.39 9.29 8.46
C THR A 26 -4.77 10.70 7.95
N GLU A 27 -4.23 11.13 6.82
CA GLU A 27 -4.55 12.42 6.19
C GLU A 27 -5.91 12.40 5.47
N ASP A 28 -6.65 13.50 5.58
CA ASP A 28 -7.89 13.72 4.83
C ASP A 28 -7.58 13.82 3.32
N LEU A 29 -7.86 12.74 2.57
CA LEU A 29 -7.67 12.71 1.12
C LEU A 29 -8.61 13.67 0.37
N ASN A 30 -9.67 14.20 1.00
CA ASN A 30 -10.59 15.13 0.36
C ASN A 30 -10.02 16.56 0.25
N ARG A 31 -8.86 16.83 0.86
CA ARG A 31 -8.19 18.14 0.82
C ARG A 31 -6.75 18.01 0.36
N LEU A 32 -6.59 17.96 -0.97
CA LEU A 32 -5.29 18.13 -1.63
C LEU A 32 -4.97 19.62 -1.76
N THR A 33 -3.76 20.03 -1.39
CA THR A 33 -3.24 21.33 -1.82
C THR A 33 -2.90 21.29 -3.32
N PRO A 34 -2.74 22.45 -3.99
CA PRO A 34 -2.31 22.50 -5.39
C PRO A 34 -0.90 21.92 -5.64
N THR A 35 -0.15 21.58 -4.60
CA THR A 35 1.20 20.99 -4.69
C THR A 35 1.23 19.50 -4.37
N GLU A 36 0.12 18.94 -3.87
CA GLU A 36 0.01 17.54 -3.47
C GLU A 36 -0.62 16.66 -4.55
N GLY A 37 -0.24 15.39 -4.55
CA GLY A 37 -0.88 14.31 -5.31
C GLY A 37 -1.19 13.12 -4.40
N ILE A 38 -1.94 12.16 -4.94
CA ILE A 38 -2.27 10.91 -4.24
C ILE A 38 -1.42 9.79 -4.83
N VAL A 39 -0.76 9.04 -3.96
CA VAL A 39 -0.05 7.82 -4.34
C VAL A 39 -0.85 6.61 -3.87
N VAL A 40 -1.12 5.71 -4.80
CA VAL A 40 -1.82 4.44 -4.55
C VAL A 40 -0.88 3.29 -4.89
N GLY A 41 -0.67 2.40 -3.93
CA GLY A 41 0.10 1.18 -4.15
C GLY A 41 -0.53 0.01 -3.42
N SER A 42 0.06 -1.16 -3.57
CA SER A 42 -0.32 -2.32 -2.77
C SER A 42 0.87 -3.13 -2.33
N VAL A 43 0.71 -3.85 -1.23
CA VAL A 43 1.74 -4.72 -0.66
C VAL A 43 1.17 -6.10 -0.38
N GLN A 44 1.93 -7.14 -0.73
CA GLN A 44 1.65 -8.50 -0.31
C GLN A 44 2.91 -9.12 0.30
N ILE A 45 2.77 -9.64 1.52
CA ILE A 45 3.84 -10.36 2.19
C ILE A 45 3.57 -11.86 2.00
N LYS A 46 4.35 -12.50 1.13
CA LYS A 46 4.27 -13.93 0.84
C LYS A 46 5.20 -14.72 1.75
N GLY A 47 4.75 -15.90 2.16
CA GLY A 47 5.57 -16.83 2.93
C GLY A 47 5.82 -16.41 4.38
N GLY A 48 6.44 -17.32 5.14
CA GLY A 48 6.61 -17.20 6.59
C GLY A 48 5.30 -17.37 7.37
N LYS A 49 5.41 -17.82 8.63
CA LYS A 49 4.33 -17.72 9.61
C LYS A 49 4.71 -16.64 10.62
N ASP A 50 3.83 -15.67 10.82
CA ASP A 50 3.97 -14.75 11.96
C ASP A 50 3.15 -15.27 13.13
N ASN A 51 3.79 -16.04 14.01
CA ASN A 51 3.13 -16.63 15.18
C ASN A 51 2.68 -15.56 16.22
N LEU A 52 3.14 -14.32 16.05
CA LEU A 52 2.78 -13.19 16.89
C LEU A 52 1.71 -12.30 16.24
N GLY A 53 1.22 -12.66 15.05
CA GLY A 53 0.16 -11.92 14.36
C GLY A 53 0.53 -10.49 13.97
N ARG A 54 1.82 -10.18 13.79
CA ARG A 54 2.25 -8.82 13.48
C ARG A 54 1.93 -8.47 12.03
N THR A 55 1.28 -7.33 11.89
CA THR A 55 0.89 -6.79 10.59
C THR A 55 1.55 -5.46 10.29
N GLY A 56 2.16 -4.79 11.27
CA GLY A 56 2.75 -3.45 11.08
C GLY A 56 4.05 -3.47 10.29
N TRP A 57 4.12 -2.62 9.27
CA TRP A 57 5.31 -2.34 8.45
C TRP A 57 5.50 -0.83 8.29
N THR A 58 6.74 -0.40 8.09
CA THR A 58 7.09 0.95 7.65
C THR A 58 7.77 0.89 6.28
N LEU A 59 7.28 1.68 5.34
CA LEU A 59 7.88 1.92 4.03
C LEU A 59 8.48 3.33 4.00
N LEU A 60 9.79 3.41 3.79
CA LEU A 60 10.53 4.66 3.78
C LEU A 60 10.57 5.25 2.36
N ALA A 61 10.06 6.47 2.20
CA ALA A 61 10.09 7.24 0.96
C ALA A 61 11.11 8.38 1.02
N GLN A 62 12.10 8.32 0.15
CA GLN A 62 13.12 9.33 0.01
C GLN A 62 12.82 10.24 -1.18
N ARG A 63 12.84 11.54 -0.97
CA ARG A 63 12.74 12.51 -2.07
C ARG A 63 14.08 12.58 -2.81
N LEU A 64 14.07 12.36 -4.12
CA LEU A 64 15.27 12.29 -4.95
C LEU A 64 15.77 13.67 -5.39
N ARG A 65 14.87 14.63 -5.59
CA ARG A 65 15.17 15.98 -6.12
C ARG A 65 14.25 17.05 -5.52
N GLY A 66 14.76 18.26 -5.35
CA GLY A 66 14.00 19.44 -4.94
C GLY A 66 14.77 20.34 -3.94
N PRO A 67 14.32 21.59 -3.73
CA PRO A 67 14.99 22.56 -2.84
C PRO A 67 15.09 22.07 -1.39
N LEU A 68 14.20 21.16 -0.99
CA LEU A 68 14.15 20.58 0.35
C LEU A 68 14.79 19.18 0.43
N ALA A 69 15.39 18.65 -0.65
CA ALA A 69 15.96 17.30 -0.65
C ALA A 69 17.10 17.12 0.39
N PHE A 70 17.81 18.21 0.71
CA PHE A 70 18.82 18.25 1.78
C PHE A 70 18.25 18.53 3.18
N LEU A 71 17.00 18.99 3.26
CA LEU A 71 16.34 19.40 4.51
C LEU A 71 15.35 18.37 5.06
N VAL A 72 15.06 17.30 4.31
CA VAL A 72 14.27 16.16 4.82
C VAL A 72 15.25 15.19 5.48
N PRO A 73 15.35 15.15 6.82
CA PRO A 73 16.11 14.11 7.49
C PRO A 73 15.35 12.80 7.28
N GLU A 74 16.06 11.77 6.83
CA GLU A 74 15.67 10.35 6.81
C GLU A 74 14.54 9.88 5.87
N GLY A 75 13.72 10.77 5.31
CA GLY A 75 12.63 10.36 4.40
C GLY A 75 11.29 10.17 5.12
N LEU A 76 10.20 10.09 4.34
CA LEU A 76 8.84 9.98 4.85
C LEU A 76 8.52 8.51 5.17
N GLU A 77 8.13 8.24 6.42
CA GLU A 77 7.72 6.91 6.86
C GLU A 77 6.22 6.68 6.64
N TYR A 78 5.89 5.68 5.81
CA TYR A 78 4.52 5.25 5.57
C TYR A 78 4.24 3.96 6.31
N ARG A 79 3.26 3.98 7.23
CA ARG A 79 2.84 2.80 7.95
C ARG A 79 1.87 1.99 7.10
N LEU A 80 2.14 0.70 6.98
CA LEU A 80 1.33 -0.27 6.25
C LEU A 80 0.95 -1.39 7.21
N ASN A 81 -0.22 -1.97 7.04
CA ASN A 81 -0.64 -3.19 7.73
C ASN A 81 -0.73 -4.32 6.71
N ALA A 82 0.08 -5.37 6.82
CA ALA A 82 0.00 -6.52 5.94
C ALA A 82 0.36 -7.81 6.69
N SER A 83 -0.52 -8.79 6.61
CA SER A 83 -0.30 -10.10 7.21
C SER A 83 0.65 -10.94 6.36
N ARG A 84 1.57 -11.66 7.00
CA ARG A 84 2.41 -12.65 6.30
C ARG A 84 1.56 -13.82 5.81
N GLY A 85 1.74 -14.20 4.54
CA GLY A 85 0.86 -15.15 3.87
C GLY A 85 -0.58 -14.65 3.69
N GLY A 86 -0.81 -13.35 3.89
CA GLY A 86 -2.11 -12.72 3.78
C GLY A 86 -2.48 -12.28 2.37
N ALA A 87 -3.62 -11.60 2.28
CA ALA A 87 -4.07 -10.95 1.07
C ALA A 87 -3.15 -9.78 0.68
N GLU A 88 -3.33 -9.30 -0.54
CA GLU A 88 -2.78 -8.01 -0.97
C GLU A 88 -3.52 -6.88 -0.24
N GLU A 89 -2.77 -5.95 0.32
CA GLU A 89 -3.28 -4.78 1.03
C GLU A 89 -2.95 -3.52 0.23
N VAL A 90 -3.98 -2.75 -0.13
CA VAL A 90 -3.82 -1.50 -0.85
C VAL A 90 -3.54 -0.40 0.15
N PHE A 91 -2.61 0.51 -0.17
CA PHE A 91 -2.34 1.70 0.62
C PHE A 91 -2.49 2.96 -0.23
N VAL A 92 -2.90 4.04 0.44
CA VAL A 92 -3.05 5.36 -0.17
C VAL A 92 -2.36 6.40 0.69
N ALA A 93 -1.51 7.20 0.06
CA ALA A 93 -0.74 8.24 0.72
C ALA A 93 -0.89 9.58 -0.01
N LYS A 94 -1.01 10.66 0.76
CA LYS A 94 -0.92 12.02 0.24
C LYS A 94 0.54 12.45 0.24
N MET A 95 1.04 12.96 -0.89
CA MET A 95 2.45 13.32 -1.05
C MET A 95 2.60 14.63 -1.82
N GLU A 96 3.59 15.44 -1.45
CA GLU A 96 4.00 16.59 -2.26
C GLU A 96 4.49 16.14 -3.64
N ALA A 97 4.28 16.98 -4.65
CA ALA A 97 4.76 16.72 -6.00
C ALA A 97 6.30 16.64 -6.04
N GLY A 98 6.81 15.64 -6.73
CA GLY A 98 8.25 15.42 -6.82
C GLY A 98 8.64 14.00 -7.24
N ASP A 99 9.95 13.81 -7.39
CA ASP A 99 10.54 12.49 -7.63
C ASP A 99 10.89 11.84 -6.29
N TYR A 100 10.41 10.61 -6.08
CA TYR A 100 10.58 9.84 -4.86
C TYR A 100 11.12 8.45 -5.16
N ARG A 101 11.70 7.85 -4.13
CA ARG A 101 12.10 6.45 -4.09
C ARG A 101 11.62 5.83 -2.80
N PHE A 102 10.88 4.73 -2.89
CA PHE A 102 10.81 3.83 -1.75
C PHE A 102 12.12 3.08 -1.63
N SER A 103 12.80 3.29 -0.50
CA SER A 103 14.18 2.84 -0.30
C SER A 103 14.31 1.70 0.69
N LYS A 104 13.35 1.54 1.61
CA LYS A 104 13.42 0.51 2.65
C LYS A 104 12.03 0.12 3.15
N LEU A 105 11.82 -1.16 3.37
CA LEU A 105 10.67 -1.70 4.09
C LEU A 105 11.16 -2.32 5.41
N SER A 106 10.51 -2.04 6.52
CA SER A 106 10.79 -2.64 7.82
C SER A 106 9.54 -3.18 8.49
N GLN A 107 9.65 -4.28 9.25
CA GLN A 107 8.56 -4.79 10.08
C GLN A 107 8.64 -4.18 11.48
N HIS A 108 7.49 -3.85 12.07
CA HIS A 108 7.44 -3.38 13.46
C HIS A 108 7.66 -4.53 14.45
N GLY A 109 8.28 -4.21 15.59
CA GLY A 109 8.48 -5.11 16.73
C GLY A 109 9.85 -5.79 16.77
N PHE A 110 9.98 -6.85 17.60
CA PHE A 110 11.27 -7.48 17.93
C PHE A 110 11.98 -8.17 16.75
N SER A 111 11.29 -8.41 15.64
CA SER A 111 11.93 -8.89 14.40
C SER A 111 12.40 -7.66 13.63
N THR A 112 13.70 -7.41 13.62
CA THR A 112 14.37 -6.31 12.90
C THR A 112 14.39 -6.52 11.38
N PHE A 113 13.32 -7.12 10.82
CA PHE A 113 13.28 -7.34 9.39
C PHE A 113 13.34 -5.97 8.71
N THR A 114 14.35 -5.82 7.87
CA THR A 114 14.54 -4.68 6.99
C THR A 114 14.92 -5.24 5.63
N ALA A 115 14.39 -4.63 4.58
CA ALA A 115 14.78 -4.95 3.22
C ALA A 115 14.83 -3.68 2.40
N ASP A 116 15.94 -3.51 1.68
CA ASP A 116 16.13 -2.36 0.82
C ASP A 116 15.27 -2.50 -0.43
N THR A 117 14.59 -1.42 -0.78
CA THR A 117 13.77 -1.31 -1.99
C THR A 117 14.39 -0.24 -2.90
N ASN A 118 14.05 -0.26 -4.19
CA ASN A 118 14.54 0.75 -5.14
C ASN A 118 13.46 1.07 -6.17
N ILE A 119 12.33 1.57 -5.66
CA ILE A 119 11.14 1.81 -6.46
C ILE A 119 11.00 3.31 -6.63
N ASN A 120 11.34 3.79 -7.82
CA ASN A 120 11.27 5.20 -8.15
C ASN A 120 9.89 5.52 -8.72
N PHE A 121 9.31 6.62 -8.26
CA PHE A 121 8.03 7.11 -8.75
C PHE A 121 7.99 8.63 -8.70
N ARG A 122 7.10 9.22 -9.51
CA ARG A 122 6.89 10.66 -9.55
C ARG A 122 5.48 10.98 -9.09
N VAL A 123 5.37 11.82 -8.09
CA VAL A 123 4.11 12.40 -7.63
C VAL A 123 3.83 13.65 -8.46
N GLN A 124 2.64 13.70 -9.04
CA GLN A 124 2.16 14.84 -9.81
C GLN A 124 1.06 15.55 -9.03
N ALA A 125 1.10 16.88 -8.99
CA ALA A 125 0.10 17.68 -8.31
C ALA A 125 -1.31 17.43 -8.88
N GLY A 126 -2.30 17.33 -8.00
CA GLY A 126 -3.71 17.11 -8.34
C GLY A 126 -4.00 15.78 -9.04
N THR A 127 -3.05 14.84 -9.05
CA THR A 127 -3.16 13.59 -9.81
C THR A 127 -3.00 12.37 -8.90
N ASN A 128 -3.71 11.30 -9.25
CA ASN A 128 -3.55 9.99 -8.63
C ASN A 128 -2.46 9.21 -9.39
N VAL A 129 -1.42 8.79 -8.68
CA VAL A 129 -0.29 8.03 -9.22
C VAL A 129 -0.35 6.62 -8.65
N TYR A 130 -0.50 5.64 -9.52
CA TYR A 130 -0.41 4.23 -9.15
C TYR A 130 1.03 3.74 -9.31
N ILE A 131 1.62 3.27 -8.22
CA ILE A 131 3.04 2.88 -8.16
C ILE A 131 3.26 1.36 -8.28
N GLY A 132 2.17 0.60 -8.40
CA GLY A 132 2.23 -0.84 -8.58
C GLY A 132 2.15 -1.63 -7.28
N TRP A 133 2.63 -2.88 -7.41
CA TRP A 133 2.49 -3.92 -6.41
C TRP A 133 3.85 -4.32 -5.85
N LEU A 134 3.96 -4.25 -4.52
CA LEU A 134 5.10 -4.66 -3.72
C LEU A 134 4.92 -6.09 -3.24
N ILE A 135 5.73 -7.02 -3.74
CA ILE A 135 5.73 -8.41 -3.28
C ILE A 135 6.99 -8.67 -2.45
N VAL A 136 6.78 -9.07 -1.20
CA VAL A 136 7.84 -9.42 -0.25
C VAL A 136 7.78 -10.92 0.00
N GLU A 137 8.83 -11.68 -0.31
CA GLU A 137 8.88 -13.12 -0.09
C GLU A 137 9.68 -13.46 1.18
N PHE A 138 9.10 -14.24 2.11
CA PHE A 138 9.66 -14.63 3.40
C PHE A 138 9.85 -16.16 3.51
N PRO A 139 10.96 -16.70 4.10
CA PRO A 139 12.11 -15.99 4.68
C PRO A 139 12.89 -15.22 3.62
N PRO A 140 13.49 -14.08 3.97
CA PRO A 140 13.84 -13.07 3.00
C PRO A 140 15.00 -13.51 2.10
N GLY A 141 14.64 -13.80 0.86
CA GLY A 141 15.60 -14.03 -0.23
C GLY A 141 15.35 -13.15 -1.45
N LEU A 142 14.14 -12.58 -1.60
CA LEU A 142 13.79 -11.83 -2.81
C LEU A 142 12.67 -10.80 -2.55
N LEU A 143 12.91 -9.55 -2.95
CA LEU A 143 11.89 -8.53 -3.12
C LEU A 143 11.56 -8.39 -4.60
N ARG A 144 10.28 -8.44 -4.95
CA ARG A 144 9.82 -8.21 -6.33
C ARG A 144 8.89 -7.01 -6.36
N ALA A 145 9.27 -6.00 -7.14
CA ALA A 145 8.40 -4.88 -7.47
C ALA A 145 7.86 -5.09 -8.88
N ARG A 146 6.54 -4.95 -9.07
CA ARG A 146 5.93 -4.93 -10.40
C ARG A 146 5.19 -3.62 -10.59
N ASN A 147 5.67 -2.80 -11.51
CA ASN A 147 4.96 -1.63 -12.00
C ASN A 147 3.97 -2.09 -13.08
N PRO A 148 2.67 -1.73 -13.04
CA PRO A 148 1.86 -1.87 -14.23
C PRO A 148 2.37 -0.89 -15.29
N VAL A 149 2.65 -1.43 -16.47
CA VAL A 149 2.86 -0.64 -17.69
C VAL A 149 1.49 -0.30 -18.27
#